data_AF-A0A6J1GL48-F1
#
_entry.id   AF-A0A6J1GL48-F1
#
_cell.length_a   1.000
_cell.length_b   1.000
_cell.length_c   1.000
_cell.angle_alpha   90.00
_cell.angle_beta   90.00
_cell.angle_gamma   90.00
#
_symmetry.space_group_name_H-M   'P 1'
#
loop_
_entity.id
_entity.type
_entity.pdbx_description
1 polymer ?
#
loop_
_entity_poly.entity_id
_entity_poly.type
_entity_poly.pdbx_seq_one_letter_code
_entity_poly.pdbx_strand_id
1 'polypeptide(L)'
;MDKPQFQTLNLTTASRQKHRRRSRRKVPATCNVKKIHRNGAVFALEEPDEKEVVERKIRALQSIVPGGESLGVDKLFEQTAEYIMNLQHQVKAMRALSSFFESLEKEKSECGG
;
A
#
# COMPACT_ATOMS: atom_id res chain seq x y z
N MET A 1 24.28 -32.10 15.08
CA MET A 1 24.95 -30.84 14.67
C MET A 1 25.36 -31.06 13.23
N ASP A 2 24.39 -30.93 12.33
CA ASP A 2 24.51 -31.38 10.95
C ASP A 2 24.75 -30.17 10.06
N LYS A 3 25.88 -30.20 9.34
CA LYS A 3 26.38 -29.10 8.51
C LYS A 3 25.57 -29.01 7.22
N PRO A 4 25.24 -27.80 6.73
CA PRO A 4 24.54 -27.64 5.46
C PRO A 4 25.49 -27.92 4.28
N GLN A 5 24.97 -28.62 3.26
CA GLN A 5 25.64 -28.79 1.97
C GLN A 5 25.21 -27.67 1.01
N PHE A 6 26.17 -26.85 0.57
CA PHE A 6 25.97 -25.93 -0.54
C PHE A 6 26.35 -26.63 -1.85
N GLN A 7 25.42 -26.68 -2.81
CA GLN A 7 25.69 -27.20 -4.15
C GLN A 7 26.13 -26.06 -5.08
N THR A 8 27.18 -26.34 -5.84
CA THR A 8 27.90 -25.42 -6.74
C THR A 8 27.18 -25.21 -8.08
N LEU A 9 27.31 -23.98 -8.59
CA LEU A 9 26.79 -23.52 -9.88
C LEU A 9 27.59 -24.13 -11.04
N ASN A 10 26.91 -24.76 -12.00
CA ASN A 10 27.50 -25.20 -13.26
C ASN A 10 27.14 -24.20 -14.37
N LEU A 11 28.09 -23.33 -14.75
CA LEU A 11 28.08 -22.65 -16.03
C LEU A 11 28.92 -23.46 -17.02
N THR A 12 28.29 -23.99 -18.07
CA THR A 12 29.01 -24.55 -19.22
C THR A 12 28.44 -24.00 -20.52
N THR A 13 29.20 -23.10 -21.09
CA THR A 13 29.17 -22.66 -22.48
C THR A 13 29.56 -23.80 -23.42
N ALA A 14 28.82 -24.03 -24.51
CA ALA A 14 29.40 -24.53 -25.76
C ALA A 14 28.42 -24.38 -26.93
N SER A 15 28.79 -23.46 -27.81
CA SER A 15 28.34 -23.35 -29.20
C SER A 15 28.52 -24.66 -29.98
N ARG A 16 27.55 -25.01 -30.82
CA ARG A 16 27.79 -25.68 -32.12
C ARG A 16 26.56 -25.63 -33.03
N GLN A 17 26.60 -24.62 -33.87
CA GLN A 17 25.89 -24.44 -35.13
C GLN A 17 25.92 -25.72 -36.00
N LYS A 18 24.74 -26.18 -36.45
CA LYS A 18 24.62 -27.07 -37.61
C LYS A 18 23.53 -26.60 -38.56
N HIS A 19 24.00 -26.43 -39.78
CA HIS A 19 23.35 -25.95 -40.97
C HIS A 19 22.26 -26.90 -41.52
N ARG A 20 21.36 -26.28 -42.29
CA ARG A 20 20.54 -26.84 -43.37
C ARG A 20 19.33 -27.69 -42.95
N ARG A 21 18.14 -27.12 -43.17
CA ARG A 21 17.29 -27.51 -44.32
C ARG A 21 16.25 -26.44 -44.66
N ARG A 22 16.39 -25.88 -45.86
CA ARG A 22 15.33 -25.15 -46.57
C ARG A 22 14.17 -26.12 -46.79
N SER A 23 13.03 -25.86 -46.15
CA SER A 23 11.74 -26.33 -46.64
C SER A 23 10.81 -25.12 -46.67
N ARG A 24 10.59 -24.61 -47.89
CA ARG A 24 9.54 -23.65 -48.21
C ARG A 24 8.21 -24.28 -47.81
N ARG A 25 7.70 -23.96 -46.62
CA ARG A 25 6.27 -24.01 -46.34
C ARG A 25 5.78 -22.57 -46.37
N LYS A 26 5.07 -22.24 -47.45
CA LYS A 26 4.25 -21.03 -47.53
C LYS A 26 3.18 -21.15 -46.44
N VAL A 27 3.41 -20.50 -45.31
CA VAL A 27 2.36 -20.27 -44.32
C VAL A 27 1.71 -18.94 -44.70
N PRO A 28 0.40 -18.86 -44.93
CA PRO A 28 -0.24 -17.57 -45.14
C PRO A 28 -0.11 -16.79 -43.83
N ALA A 29 0.72 -15.73 -43.86
CA ALA A 29 0.73 -14.71 -42.84
C ALA A 29 -0.55 -13.89 -43.00
N THR A 30 -1.65 -14.34 -42.40
CA THR A 30 -2.65 -13.38 -41.95
C THR A 30 -2.10 -12.77 -40.68
N CYS A 31 -1.30 -11.71 -40.84
CA CYS A 31 -1.12 -10.76 -39.76
C CYS A 31 -2.52 -10.23 -39.43
N ASN A 32 -3.11 -10.71 -38.34
CA ASN A 32 -4.15 -9.97 -37.66
C ASN A 32 -3.47 -8.70 -37.15
N VAL A 33 -3.38 -7.69 -38.03
CA VAL A 33 -3.06 -6.33 -37.67
C VAL A 33 -4.15 -5.94 -36.70
N LYS A 34 -3.85 -6.06 -35.40
CA LYS A 34 -4.68 -5.50 -34.34
C LYS A 34 -4.89 -4.05 -34.75
N LYS A 35 -6.13 -3.71 -35.10
CA LYS A 35 -6.51 -2.34 -35.41
C LYS A 35 -6.02 -1.51 -34.23
N ILE A 36 -5.04 -0.66 -34.52
CA ILE A 36 -4.65 0.43 -33.64
C ILE A 36 -5.93 1.23 -33.48
N HIS A 37 -6.57 1.11 -32.31
CA HIS A 37 -7.62 2.03 -31.92
C HIS A 37 -6.93 3.38 -31.79
N ARG A 38 -7.03 4.19 -32.84
CA ARG A 38 -6.62 5.59 -32.82
C ARG A 38 -7.45 6.28 -31.74
N ASN A 39 -6.77 6.68 -30.69
CA ASN A 39 -7.09 7.74 -29.73
C ASN A 39 -8.48 8.37 -29.90
N GLY A 40 -9.42 7.85 -29.11
CA GLY A 40 -10.48 8.64 -28.51
C GLY A 40 -10.41 8.39 -27.01
N ALA A 41 -9.34 8.85 -26.35
CA ALA A 41 -9.34 8.97 -24.90
C ALA A 41 -10.31 10.11 -24.54
N VAL A 42 -11.60 9.84 -24.70
CA VAL A 42 -12.61 10.51 -23.92
C VAL A 42 -12.31 10.02 -22.51
N PHE A 43 -11.55 10.81 -21.75
CA PHE A 43 -11.71 10.81 -20.30
C PHE A 43 -13.16 11.23 -20.08
N ALA A 44 -14.07 10.28 -20.20
CA ALA A 44 -15.32 10.39 -19.52
C ALA A 44 -14.89 10.44 -18.06
N LEU A 45 -14.93 11.64 -17.47
CA LEU A 45 -15.19 11.75 -16.05
C LEU A 45 -16.57 11.10 -15.85
N GLU A 46 -16.61 9.77 -15.86
CA GLU A 46 -17.67 9.06 -15.22
C GLU A 46 -17.43 9.34 -13.74
N GLU A 47 -18.23 10.27 -13.21
CA GLU A 47 -18.29 10.50 -11.78
C GLU A 47 -18.42 9.13 -11.12
N PRO A 48 -17.48 8.77 -10.22
CA PRO A 48 -17.49 7.45 -9.62
C PRO A 48 -18.82 7.25 -8.91
N ASP A 49 -19.40 6.07 -9.08
CA ASP A 49 -20.66 5.70 -8.41
C ASP A 49 -20.54 6.02 -6.91
N GLU A 50 -21.55 6.69 -6.35
CA GLU A 50 -21.59 7.08 -4.94
C GLU A 50 -21.29 5.88 -4.02
N LYS A 51 -21.76 4.68 -4.40
CA LYS A 51 -21.49 3.43 -3.70
C LYS A 51 -20.01 3.06 -3.70
N GLU A 52 -19.33 3.21 -4.83
CA GLU A 52 -17.88 2.97 -4.93
C GLU A 52 -17.09 3.96 -4.06
N VAL A 53 -17.52 5.23 -4.04
CA VAL A 53 -16.93 6.26 -3.16
C VAL A 53 -17.12 5.90 -1.69
N VAL A 54 -18.31 5.47 -1.29
CA VAL A 54 -18.59 5.05 0.10
C VAL A 54 -17.75 3.82 0.47
N GLU A 55 -17.68 2.81 -0.38
CA GLU A 55 -16.86 1.61 -0.13
C GLU A 55 -15.37 1.94 0.04
N ARG A 56 -14.83 2.87 -0.76
CA ARG A 56 -13.45 3.35 -0.59
C ARG A 56 -13.24 4.05 0.76
N LYS A 57 -14.20 4.88 1.20
CA LYS A 57 -14.14 5.55 2.50
C LYS A 57 -14.23 4.56 3.66
N ILE A 58 -15.09 3.55 3.57
CA ILE A 58 -15.19 2.49 4.58
C ILE A 58 -13.88 1.71 4.67
N ARG A 59 -13.28 1.32 3.54
CA ARG A 59 -11.97 0.64 3.53
C ARG A 59 -10.87 1.48 4.15
N ALA A 60 -10.82 2.77 3.82
CA ALA A 60 -9.87 3.69 4.42
C ALA A 60 -10.07 3.78 5.95
N LEU A 61 -11.32 3.87 6.40
CA LEU A 61 -11.64 3.88 7.83
C LEU A 61 -11.24 2.58 8.53
N GLN A 62 -11.50 1.41 7.93
CA GLN A 62 -11.08 0.11 8.45
C GLN A 62 -9.56 -0.01 8.63
N SER A 63 -8.76 0.59 7.74
CA SER A 63 -7.29 0.54 7.83
C SER A 63 -6.68 1.39 8.94
N ILE A 64 -7.38 2.46 9.38
CA ILE A 64 -6.86 3.37 10.41
C ILE A 64 -7.40 3.05 11.81
N VAL A 65 -8.57 2.41 11.88
CA VAL A 65 -9.20 2.02 13.15
C VAL A 65 -8.58 0.71 13.63
N PRO A 66 -8.05 0.63 14.86
CA PRO A 66 -7.52 -0.61 15.41
C PRO A 66 -8.54 -1.75 15.34
N GLY A 67 -8.16 -2.86 14.68
CA GLY A 67 -9.04 -4.02 14.46
C GLY A 67 -10.14 -3.82 13.40
N GLY A 68 -10.17 -2.67 12.72
CA GLY A 68 -11.24 -2.27 11.80
C GLY A 68 -11.43 -3.18 10.58
N GLU A 69 -10.37 -3.80 10.06
CA GLU A 69 -10.42 -4.72 8.92
C GLU A 69 -11.34 -5.94 9.15
N SER A 70 -11.57 -6.31 10.41
CA SER A 70 -12.43 -7.43 10.81
C SER A 70 -13.86 -7.01 11.18
N LEU A 71 -14.17 -5.71 11.16
CA LEU A 71 -15.44 -5.16 11.63
C LEU A 71 -16.40 -4.85 10.47
N GLY A 72 -17.67 -5.17 10.67
CA GLY A 72 -18.78 -4.65 9.86
C GLY A 72 -19.04 -3.17 10.15
N VAL A 73 -19.82 -2.50 9.27
CA VAL A 73 -19.99 -1.05 9.24
C VAL A 73 -20.48 -0.46 10.58
N ASP A 74 -21.47 -1.05 11.22
CA ASP A 74 -22.04 -0.51 12.48
C ASP A 74 -21.01 -0.53 13.62
N LYS A 75 -20.33 -1.67 13.80
CA LYS A 75 -19.26 -1.81 14.80
C LYS A 75 -18.04 -0.97 14.46
N LEU A 76 -17.75 -0.79 13.17
CA LEU A 76 -16.65 0.06 12.73
C LEU A 76 -16.88 1.50 13.21
N PHE A 77 -18.09 2.05 13.09
CA PHE A 77 -18.38 3.41 13.55
C PHE A 77 -18.35 3.54 15.08
N GLU A 78 -18.88 2.58 15.81
CA GLU A 78 -18.78 2.56 17.28
C GLU A 78 -17.31 2.56 17.72
N GLN A 79 -16.52 1.67 17.14
CA GLN A 79 -15.11 1.52 17.50
C GLN A 79 -14.26 2.71 16.99
N THR A 80 -14.69 3.37 15.91
CA THR A 80 -14.12 4.65 15.47
C THR A 80 -14.35 5.74 16.50
N ALA A 81 -15.56 5.86 17.06
CA ALA A 81 -15.89 6.87 18.05
C ALA A 81 -15.03 6.70 19.32
N GLU A 82 -14.90 5.46 19.79
CA GLU A 82 -14.01 5.13 20.92
C GLU A 82 -12.55 5.47 20.61
N TYR A 83 -12.06 5.11 19.41
CA TYR A 83 -10.68 5.40 19.02
C TYR A 83 -10.39 6.90 18.94
N ILE A 84 -11.29 7.70 18.36
CA ILE A 84 -11.17 9.17 18.32
C ILE A 84 -11.08 9.72 19.75
N MET A 85 -11.94 9.26 20.66
CA MET A 85 -11.92 9.73 22.04
C MET A 85 -10.60 9.38 22.73
N ASN A 86 -10.10 8.18 22.54
CA ASN A 86 -8.83 7.74 23.12
C ASN A 86 -7.66 8.59 22.62
N LEU A 87 -7.60 8.88 21.32
CA LEU A 87 -6.59 9.79 20.75
C LEU A 87 -6.67 11.19 21.36
N GLN A 88 -7.87 11.74 21.53
CA GLN A 88 -8.05 13.05 22.17
C GLN A 88 -7.59 13.07 23.63
N HIS A 89 -7.89 12.02 24.39
CA HIS A 89 -7.43 11.89 25.77
C HIS A 89 -5.91 11.79 25.87
N GLN A 90 -5.27 11.02 24.98
CA GLN A 90 -3.81 10.91 24.91
C GLN A 90 -3.16 12.28 24.67
N VAL A 91 -3.65 13.03 23.68
CA VAL A 91 -3.14 14.37 23.36
C VAL A 91 -3.35 15.33 24.54
N LYS A 92 -4.52 15.32 25.18
CA LYS A 92 -4.79 16.14 26.38
C LYS A 92 -3.84 15.82 27.53
N ALA A 93 -3.62 14.54 27.82
CA ALA A 93 -2.71 14.11 28.87
C ALA A 93 -1.27 14.56 28.59
N MET A 94 -0.77 14.36 27.37
CA MET A 94 0.58 14.81 26.98
C MET A 94 0.74 16.33 27.10
N ARG A 95 -0.27 17.11 26.71
CA ARG A 95 -0.26 18.57 26.86
C ARG A 95 -0.27 19.01 28.32
N ALA A 96 -1.06 18.35 29.17
CA ALA A 96 -1.09 18.63 30.60
C ALA A 96 0.27 18.33 31.26
N LEU A 97 0.89 17.20 30.91
CA LEU A 97 2.23 16.85 31.39
C LEU A 97 3.29 17.86 30.89
N SER A 98 3.25 18.23 29.61
CA SER A 98 4.16 19.25 29.04
C SER A 98 4.03 20.57 29.79
N SER A 99 2.80 21.07 29.98
CA SER A 99 2.55 22.30 30.73
C SER A 99 3.01 22.21 32.17
N PHE A 100 2.85 21.04 32.81
CA PHE A 100 3.32 20.83 34.17
C PHE A 100 4.85 20.93 34.26
N PHE A 101 5.59 20.29 33.35
CA PHE A 101 7.04 20.38 33.32
C PHE A 101 7.54 21.81 33.01
N GLU A 102 6.91 22.51 32.07
CA GLU A 102 7.22 23.92 31.79
C GLU A 102 7.01 24.83 33.02
N SER A 103 6.00 24.54 33.84
CA SER A 103 5.78 25.26 35.10
C SER A 103 6.87 24.99 36.14
N LEU A 104 7.33 23.74 36.27
CA LEU A 104 8.41 23.38 37.19
C LEU A 104 9.75 24.03 36.82
N GLU A 105 10.04 24.16 35.52
CA GLU A 105 11.27 24.80 35.05
C GLU A 105 11.32 26.30 35.40
N LYS A 106 10.17 26.99 35.31
CA LYS A 106 10.07 28.42 35.66
C LYS A 106 10.32 28.65 37.15
N GLU A 107 9.72 27.84 38.01
CA GLU A 107 9.90 27.91 39.47
C GLU A 107 11.36 27.73 39.89
N LYS A 108 12.12 26.87 39.20
CA LYS A 108 13.54 26.61 39.52
C LYS A 108 14.49 27.73 39.10
N SER A 109 14.04 28.67 38.27
CA SER A 109 14.84 29.80 37.78
C SER A 109 14.64 31.11 38.57
N GLU A 110 13.64 31.16 39.47
CA GLU A 110 13.27 32.37 40.23
C GLU A 110 13.91 32.46 41.64
N CYS A 111 14.72 31.48 42.07
CA CYS A 111 15.37 31.46 43.39
C CYS A 111 16.88 31.74 43.37
N GLY A 112 17.33 32.67 42.52
CA GLY A 112 18.70 33.19 42.49
C GLY A 112 18.73 34.72 42.63
N GLY A 113 18.70 35.21 43.87
CA GLY A 113 18.97 36.61 44.23
C GLY A 113 20.31 36.74 44.94
#